data_AF-A0A534ASF9-F1
#
_entry.id   AF-A0A534ASF9-F1
#
_cell.length_a   1.000
_cell.length_b   1.000
_cell.length_c   1.000
_cell.angle_alpha   90.00
_cell.angle_beta   90.00
_cell.angle_gamma   90.00
#
_symmetry.space_group_name_H-M   'P 1'
#
loop_
_entity.id
_entity.type
_entity.pdbx_description
1 polymer ?
#
loop_
_entity_poly.entity_id
_entity_poly.type
_entity_poly.pdbx_seq_one_letter_code
_entity_poly.pdbx_strand_id
1 'polypeptide(L)'
;MSASCRISAATISAACRPKSPACRRSGQSILKTPPSAQDIQAATTLDARIRDSRHQLDELLLKFTDRHPEVLAVKDTIKRLEEQRRAELGGVRSTNGTVAQGSSVPVDPVVQNLQIGLNTADVQVASLQTQESQSAARVAELQRLVTTGPEVEAELARLNRDYGVTKAQYEALLQRLETARLSNEADRSEDRRFRILEPPRAPLRPISPNRLLFLVGTLGAAVFTGLGVAFLRSQTRPVFLSKKALAAATGLPVIGVVSRSRAPAVLGAERRDALNFTLVTLTLVVVIVTAGLVSYPVSRLLRQVVGLEGT
;
A
#
# COMPACT_ATOMS: atom_id res chain seq x y z
N MET A 1 -0.32 -16.93 16.82
CA MET A 1 -1.35 -15.95 17.23
C MET A 1 -1.32 -15.82 18.74
N SER A 2 -0.63 -14.80 19.26
CA SER A 2 -0.72 -14.39 20.66
C SER A 2 -0.37 -12.91 20.69
N ALA A 3 -1.41 -12.08 20.82
CA ALA A 3 -1.31 -10.63 20.84
C ALA A 3 -1.43 -10.18 22.29
N SER A 4 -0.30 -9.76 22.86
CA SER A 4 -0.24 -9.14 24.18
C SER A 4 -0.24 -7.64 23.98
N CYS A 5 -1.40 -7.01 24.18
CA CYS A 5 -1.59 -5.57 24.12
C CYS A 5 -1.58 -5.02 25.56
N ARG A 6 -0.62 -4.16 25.87
CA ARG A 6 -0.49 -3.43 27.14
C ARG A 6 -0.03 -2.00 26.83
N ILE A 7 -0.53 -1.05 27.64
CA ILE A 7 -0.03 0.33 27.86
C ILE A 7 -0.53 1.33 26.78
N SER A 8 -0.98 2.56 27.05
CA SER A 8 -1.20 3.35 28.27
C SER A 8 -2.21 4.45 27.94
N ALA A 9 -3.01 4.85 28.91
CA ALA A 9 -3.65 6.16 28.93
C ALA A 9 -2.57 7.23 29.23
N ALA A 10 -2.50 8.28 28.41
CA ALA A 10 -1.69 9.46 28.69
C ALA A 10 -2.50 10.73 28.43
N THR A 11 -2.86 11.33 29.56
CA THR A 11 -3.48 12.63 29.78
C THR A 11 -2.69 13.76 29.09
N ILE A 12 -3.39 14.59 28.32
CA ILE A 12 -2.89 15.86 27.80
C ILE A 12 -3.19 16.93 28.86
N SER A 13 -2.15 17.52 29.46
CA SER A 13 -2.28 18.68 30.34
C SER A 13 -1.36 19.81 29.88
N ALA A 14 -2.03 20.84 29.36
CA ALA A 14 -1.83 22.27 29.61
C ALA A 14 -0.39 22.82 29.64
N ALA A 15 -0.04 23.49 28.54
CA ALA A 15 0.91 24.58 28.54
C ALA A 15 0.31 25.80 29.26
N CYS A 16 1.02 26.33 30.26
CA CYS A 16 0.96 27.74 30.62
C CYS A 16 2.25 28.14 31.36
N ARG A 17 3.10 28.93 30.69
CA ARG A 17 4.13 29.75 31.35
C ARG A 17 3.41 30.88 32.10
N PRO A 18 4.01 31.43 33.17
CA PRO A 18 4.55 32.77 32.96
C PRO A 18 5.90 33.07 33.63
N LYS A 19 6.39 34.21 33.12
CA LYS A 19 7.64 34.93 33.28
C LYS A 19 7.71 35.60 34.67
N SER A 20 8.92 35.69 35.20
CA SER A 20 9.32 36.35 36.45
C SER A 20 8.89 37.81 36.56
N PRO A 21 8.93 38.38 37.78
CA PRO A 21 9.52 39.70 37.92
C PRO A 21 10.55 39.80 39.06
N ALA A 22 11.56 40.62 38.80
CA ALA A 22 12.50 41.16 39.77
C ALA A 22 11.78 42.09 40.77
N CYS A 23 12.29 42.18 42.00
CA CYS A 23 12.05 43.37 42.82
C CYS A 23 13.24 43.74 43.69
N ARG A 24 13.42 45.05 43.80
CA ARG A 24 14.60 45.80 44.18
C ARG A 24 14.46 46.31 45.62
N ARG A 25 15.60 46.34 46.30
CA ARG A 25 15.95 46.97 47.60
C ARG A 25 15.32 48.36 47.85
N SER A 26 14.81 48.63 49.06
CA SER A 26 15.38 49.57 50.05
C SER A 26 14.44 49.96 51.21
N GLY A 27 14.92 49.84 52.46
CA GLY A 27 14.57 50.65 53.66
C GLY A 27 13.19 50.40 54.31
N GLN A 28 12.96 50.50 55.62
CA GLN A 28 13.73 50.88 56.81
C GLN A 28 13.09 50.18 58.03
N SER A 29 13.87 50.05 59.09
CA SER A 29 13.56 49.50 60.41
C SER A 29 12.44 50.22 61.18
N ILE A 30 11.55 49.46 61.84
CA ILE A 30 11.05 49.75 63.19
C ILE A 30 10.92 48.42 63.95
N LEU A 31 11.68 48.34 65.05
CA LEU A 31 11.63 47.29 66.06
C LEU A 31 10.30 47.40 66.82
N LYS A 32 9.49 46.33 66.83
CA LYS A 32 8.40 46.17 67.80
C LYS A 32 8.30 44.71 68.21
N THR A 33 8.36 44.49 69.51
CA THR A 33 8.26 43.22 70.24
C THR A 33 7.10 42.37 69.74
N PRO A 34 7.24 41.04 69.62
CA PRO A 34 6.19 40.18 69.09
C PRO A 34 4.95 40.17 69.99
N PRO A 35 3.74 40.41 69.46
CA PRO A 35 2.52 40.03 70.15
C PRO A 35 2.37 38.50 70.21
N SER A 36 1.45 38.01 71.02
CA SER A 36 1.03 36.61 71.11
C SER A 36 0.92 35.94 69.74
N ALA A 37 1.41 34.70 69.60
CA ALA A 37 1.49 33.96 68.33
C ALA A 37 0.13 33.82 67.60
N GLN A 38 -0.98 33.82 68.33
CA GLN A 38 -2.33 33.75 67.75
C GLN A 38 -2.79 35.09 67.14
N ASP A 39 -2.40 36.22 67.73
CA ASP A 39 -2.75 37.56 67.25
C ASP A 39 -1.84 38.01 66.10
N ILE A 40 -0.56 37.58 66.09
CA ILE A 40 0.32 37.74 64.92
C ILE A 40 -0.22 36.94 63.74
N GLN A 41 -0.74 35.72 63.98
CA GLN A 41 -1.33 34.91 62.91
C GLN A 41 -2.63 35.53 62.35
N ALA A 42 -3.48 36.11 63.20
CA ALA A 42 -4.66 36.86 62.76
C ALA A 42 -4.27 38.14 61.97
N ALA A 43 -3.31 38.91 62.46
CA ALA A 43 -2.84 40.12 61.78
C ALA A 43 -2.11 39.82 60.46
N THR A 44 -1.30 38.75 60.40
CA THR A 44 -0.60 38.35 59.16
C THR A 44 -1.54 37.77 58.11
N THR A 45 -2.62 37.09 58.52
CA THR A 45 -3.65 36.61 57.59
C THR A 45 -4.52 37.74 57.04
N LEU A 46 -4.86 38.76 57.84
CA LEU A 46 -5.52 39.99 57.36
C LEU A 46 -4.62 40.78 56.40
N ASP A 47 -3.33 40.90 56.72
CA ASP A 47 -2.35 41.59 55.87
C ASP A 47 -2.11 40.90 54.53
N ALA A 48 -2.17 39.56 54.50
CA ALA A 48 -2.12 38.79 53.25
C ALA A 48 -3.36 39.08 52.38
N ARG A 49 -4.57 39.05 52.98
CA ARG A 49 -5.83 39.33 52.25
C ARG A 49 -5.88 40.75 51.68
N ILE A 50 -5.43 41.75 52.43
CA ILE A 50 -5.34 43.14 51.94
C ILE A 50 -4.40 43.23 50.73
N ARG A 51 -3.28 42.51 50.75
CA ARG A 51 -2.31 42.49 49.64
C ARG A 51 -2.90 41.84 48.39
N ASP A 52 -3.61 40.73 48.55
CA ASP A 52 -4.26 40.03 47.44
C ASP A 52 -5.36 40.90 46.81
N SER A 53 -6.21 41.55 47.63
CA SER A 53 -7.23 42.48 47.14
C SER A 53 -6.64 43.72 46.44
N ARG A 54 -5.46 44.21 46.87
CA ARG A 54 -4.74 45.27 46.17
C ARG A 54 -4.17 44.82 44.82
N HIS A 55 -3.62 43.60 44.75
CA HIS A 55 -3.20 43.03 43.47
C HIS A 55 -4.37 42.86 42.48
N GLN A 56 -5.54 42.44 42.98
CA GLN A 56 -6.76 42.37 42.16
C GLN A 56 -7.20 43.75 41.66
N LEU A 57 -7.09 44.79 42.50
CA LEU A 57 -7.37 46.15 42.10
C LEU A 57 -6.44 46.61 40.97
N ASP A 58 -5.14 46.34 41.10
CA ASP A 58 -4.14 46.70 40.09
C ASP A 58 -4.40 45.97 38.76
N GLU A 59 -4.80 44.70 38.79
CA GLU A 59 -5.18 43.96 37.58
C GLU A 59 -6.45 44.53 36.92
N LEU A 60 -7.45 44.91 37.73
CA LEU A 60 -8.70 45.48 37.23
C LEU A 60 -8.47 46.88 36.63
N LEU A 61 -7.59 47.70 37.19
CA LEU A 61 -7.26 49.03 36.67
C LEU A 61 -6.50 48.99 35.33
N LEU A 62 -5.87 47.86 34.97
CA LEU A 62 -5.30 47.67 33.64
C LEU A 62 -6.37 47.47 32.55
N LYS A 63 -7.57 47.02 32.94
CA LYS A 63 -8.66 46.66 32.02
C LYS A 63 -9.85 47.61 32.09
N PHE A 64 -10.05 48.25 33.25
CA PHE A 64 -11.23 49.04 33.56
C PHE A 64 -10.86 50.40 34.14
N THR A 65 -11.75 51.38 33.95
CA THR A 65 -11.59 52.73 34.52
C THR A 65 -12.00 52.76 35.99
N ASP A 66 -11.54 53.78 36.73
CA ASP A 66 -11.76 53.95 38.17
C ASP A 66 -13.22 53.92 38.66
N ARG A 67 -14.19 54.12 37.74
CA ARG A 67 -15.62 54.16 38.01
C ARG A 67 -16.36 52.85 37.72
N HIS A 68 -15.67 51.80 37.30
CA HIS A 68 -16.29 50.50 37.01
C HIS A 68 -16.85 49.85 38.29
N PRO A 69 -18.05 49.22 38.27
CA PRO A 69 -18.66 48.61 39.46
C PRO A 69 -17.74 47.59 40.16
N GLU A 70 -16.99 46.79 39.39
CA GLU A 70 -16.01 45.83 39.93
C GLU A 70 -14.83 46.49 40.67
N VAL A 71 -14.31 47.61 40.16
CA VAL A 71 -13.23 48.38 40.81
C VAL A 71 -13.74 48.99 42.13
N LEU A 72 -14.98 49.47 42.15
CA LEU A 72 -15.63 50.01 43.36
C LEU A 72 -15.83 48.91 44.41
N ALA A 73 -16.33 47.74 44.02
CA ALA A 73 -16.51 46.60 44.92
C ALA A 73 -15.20 46.17 45.59
N VAL A 74 -14.09 46.08 44.83
CA VAL A 74 -12.77 45.75 45.38
C VAL A 74 -12.24 46.88 46.28
N LYS A 75 -12.40 48.15 45.90
CA LYS A 75 -12.04 49.29 46.78
C LYS A 75 -12.80 49.25 48.12
N ASP A 76 -14.08 48.90 48.11
CA ASP A 76 -14.88 48.77 49.33
C ASP A 76 -14.45 47.56 50.18
N THR A 77 -14.05 46.45 49.55
CA THR A 77 -13.48 45.29 50.28
C THR A 77 -12.18 45.66 50.99
N ILE A 78 -11.29 46.43 50.34
CA ILE A 78 -10.03 46.90 50.94
C ILE A 78 -10.33 47.80 52.15
N LYS A 79 -11.28 48.74 52.02
CA LYS A 79 -11.69 49.61 53.13
C LYS A 79 -12.19 48.81 54.33
N ARG A 80 -13.08 47.83 54.11
CA ARG A 80 -13.58 46.96 55.18
C ARG A 80 -12.48 46.17 55.86
N LEU A 81 -11.53 45.62 55.09
CA LEU A 81 -10.38 44.89 55.65
C LEU A 81 -9.44 45.81 56.45
N GLU A 82 -9.22 47.04 55.98
CA GLU A 82 -8.42 48.04 56.70
C GLU A 82 -9.09 48.54 57.99
N GLU A 83 -10.43 48.60 58.02
CA GLU A 83 -11.20 48.90 59.22
C GLU A 83 -11.13 47.75 60.24
N GLN A 84 -11.28 46.50 59.79
CA GLN A 84 -11.08 45.32 60.64
C GLN A 84 -9.67 45.29 61.23
N ARG A 85 -8.65 45.55 60.41
CA ARG A 85 -7.26 45.67 60.86
C ARG A 85 -7.09 46.75 61.93
N ARG A 86 -7.74 47.91 61.75
CA ARG A 86 -7.70 49.01 62.72
C ARG A 86 -8.41 48.66 64.03
N ALA A 87 -9.52 47.93 63.98
CA ALA A 87 -10.26 47.49 65.16
C ALA A 87 -9.42 46.50 66.01
N GLU A 88 -8.77 45.54 65.37
CA GLU A 88 -7.92 44.56 66.06
C GLU A 88 -6.64 45.19 66.62
N LEU A 89 -5.98 46.08 65.86
CA LEU A 89 -4.81 46.83 66.35
C LEU A 89 -5.16 47.86 67.44
N GLY A 90 -6.39 48.38 67.42
CA GLY A 90 -6.92 49.30 68.44
C GLY A 90 -7.19 48.61 69.77
N GLY A 91 -7.67 47.36 69.75
CA GLY A 91 -7.88 46.53 70.94
C GLY A 91 -6.58 46.16 71.66
N VAL A 92 -5.50 45.91 70.93
CA VAL A 92 -4.17 45.57 71.47
C VAL A 92 -3.50 46.74 72.20
N ARG A 93 -3.95 47.99 71.98
CA ARG A 93 -3.38 49.17 72.65
C ARG A 93 -4.03 49.48 74.01
N SER A 94 -5.16 48.85 74.34
CA SER A 94 -5.92 49.11 75.59
C SER A 94 -5.69 48.08 76.70
N THR A 95 -4.84 47.07 76.51
CA THR A 95 -4.58 46.01 77.49
C THR A 95 -3.13 45.96 77.98
N ASN A 96 -2.42 47.11 77.99
CA ASN A 96 -1.12 47.24 78.66
C ASN A 96 -1.30 47.66 80.12
N GLY A 97 -1.97 46.80 80.89
CA GLY A 97 -2.22 47.01 82.32
C GLY A 97 -2.38 45.68 83.03
N THR A 98 -1.31 44.86 83.05
CA THR A 98 -0.94 43.91 84.11
C THR A 98 0.18 43.01 83.58
N VAL A 99 1.36 43.17 84.18
CA VAL A 99 2.59 42.47 83.81
C VAL A 99 2.53 41.07 84.41
N ALA A 100 2.53 40.04 83.56
CA ALA A 100 2.82 38.66 83.96
C ALA A 100 4.05 38.17 83.19
N GLN A 101 5.05 37.82 83.98
CA GLN A 101 6.43 37.48 83.71
C GLN A 101 6.59 36.17 82.92
N GLY A 102 7.38 36.21 81.83
CA GLY A 102 7.81 35.04 81.08
C GLY A 102 9.21 35.29 80.49
N SER A 103 10.18 34.51 80.94
CA SER A 103 11.62 34.69 80.84
C SER A 103 12.17 34.92 79.42
N SER A 104 12.71 36.11 79.18
CA SER A 104 13.69 36.38 78.11
C SER A 104 15.10 36.26 78.67
N VAL A 105 15.84 35.23 78.26
CA VAL A 105 17.29 35.18 78.48
C VAL A 105 17.91 36.27 77.59
N PRO A 106 18.82 37.13 78.10
CA PRO A 106 19.53 38.08 77.26
C PRO A 106 20.47 37.27 76.35
N VAL A 107 20.09 37.09 75.10
CA VAL A 107 20.99 36.51 74.09
C VAL A 107 22.10 37.53 73.85
N ASP A 108 23.35 37.12 74.12
CA ASP A 108 24.54 37.91 73.84
C ASP A 108 24.55 38.28 72.34
N PRO A 109 24.65 39.58 71.97
CA PRO A 109 24.64 40.03 70.58
C PRO A 109 25.73 39.36 69.71
N VAL A 110 26.81 38.85 70.31
CA VAL A 110 27.85 38.10 69.58
C VAL A 110 27.34 36.75 69.06
N VAL A 111 26.55 36.02 69.86
CA VAL A 111 26.00 34.70 69.48
C VAL A 111 24.95 34.85 68.38
N GLN A 112 24.13 35.90 68.45
CA GLN A 112 23.14 36.21 67.41
C GLN A 112 23.82 36.52 66.06
N ASN A 113 24.90 37.30 66.06
CA ASN A 113 25.66 37.61 64.84
C ASN A 113 26.32 36.37 64.24
N LEU A 114 26.86 35.48 65.08
CA LEU A 114 27.46 34.22 64.62
C LEU A 114 26.42 33.31 63.96
N GLN A 115 25.23 33.21 64.56
CA GLN A 115 24.14 32.38 64.04
C GLN A 115 23.56 32.94 62.74
N ILE A 116 23.50 34.27 62.59
CA ILE A 116 23.19 34.91 61.30
C ILE A 116 24.27 34.55 60.27
N GLY A 117 25.55 34.66 60.64
CA GLY A 117 26.67 34.31 59.74
C GLY A 117 26.60 32.87 59.23
N LEU A 118 26.32 31.92 60.14
CA LEU A 118 26.18 30.50 59.81
C LEU A 118 25.03 30.26 58.82
N ASN A 119 23.84 30.79 59.11
CA ASN A 119 22.70 30.70 58.21
C ASN A 119 22.98 31.35 56.85
N THR A 120 23.71 32.47 56.80
CA THR A 120 24.09 33.09 55.51
C THR A 120 25.06 32.23 54.70
N ALA A 121 26.00 31.55 55.36
CA ALA A 121 26.92 30.62 54.71
C ALA A 121 26.16 29.39 54.18
N ASP A 122 25.23 28.82 54.96
CA ASP A 122 24.41 27.69 54.54
C ASP A 122 23.55 28.02 53.31
N VAL A 123 22.93 29.22 53.30
CA VAL A 123 22.18 29.70 52.12
C VAL A 123 23.10 29.87 50.91
N GLN A 124 24.32 30.37 51.09
CA GLN A 124 25.30 30.47 50.01
C GLN A 124 25.68 29.10 49.45
N VAL A 125 25.98 28.12 50.32
CA VAL A 125 26.30 26.74 49.91
C VAL A 125 25.14 26.12 49.15
N ALA A 126 23.91 26.23 49.66
CA ALA A 126 22.72 25.72 48.97
C ALA A 126 22.51 26.40 47.61
N SER A 127 22.75 27.71 47.51
CA SER A 127 22.65 28.44 46.26
C SER A 127 23.70 28.01 45.22
N LEU A 128 24.94 27.73 45.67
CA LEU A 128 26.02 27.26 44.80
C LEU A 128 25.77 25.84 44.30
N GLN A 129 25.30 24.93 45.17
CA GLN A 129 24.90 23.57 44.77
C GLN A 129 23.76 23.59 43.75
N THR A 130 22.81 24.52 43.89
CA THR A 130 21.74 24.71 42.91
C THR A 130 22.30 25.21 41.58
N GLN A 131 23.27 26.14 41.60
CA GLN A 131 23.92 26.62 40.37
C GLN A 131 24.75 25.53 39.69
N GLU A 132 25.45 24.70 40.46
CA GLU A 132 26.24 23.58 39.95
C GLU A 132 25.34 22.55 39.28
N SER A 133 24.27 22.10 39.94
CA SER A 133 23.33 21.14 39.37
C SER A 133 22.63 21.67 38.12
N GLN A 134 22.26 22.97 38.08
CA GLN A 134 21.73 23.59 36.87
C GLN A 134 22.75 23.66 35.74
N SER A 135 24.01 23.95 36.05
CA SER A 135 25.08 24.00 35.04
C SER A 135 25.38 22.61 34.50
N ALA A 136 25.43 21.59 35.36
CA ALA A 136 25.60 20.20 34.97
C ALA A 136 24.44 19.72 34.08
N ALA A 137 23.19 20.07 34.41
CA ALA A 137 22.04 19.76 33.58
C ALA A 137 22.11 20.42 32.19
N ARG A 138 22.56 21.68 32.12
CA ARG A 138 22.77 22.38 30.83
C ARG A 138 23.87 21.73 30.00
N VAL A 139 24.97 21.33 30.63
CA VAL A 139 26.07 20.63 29.94
C VAL A 139 25.60 19.29 29.39
N ALA A 140 24.85 18.51 30.18
CA ALA A 140 24.28 17.24 29.74
C ALA A 140 23.34 17.42 28.53
N GLU A 141 22.49 18.44 28.55
CA GLU A 141 21.59 18.74 27.42
C GLU A 141 22.39 19.13 26.16
N LEU A 142 23.39 19.99 26.29
CA LEU A 142 24.26 20.37 25.18
C LEU A 142 25.02 19.16 24.61
N GLN A 143 25.51 18.26 25.47
CA GLN A 143 26.16 17.03 25.02
C GLN A 143 25.21 16.11 24.25
N ARG A 144 23.94 16.02 24.65
CA ARG A 144 22.93 15.27 23.88
C ARG A 144 22.73 15.89 22.50
N LEU A 145 22.56 17.21 22.42
CA LEU A 145 22.39 17.93 21.15
C LEU A 145 23.60 17.77 20.22
N VAL A 146 24.83 17.82 20.76
CA VAL A 146 26.05 17.60 19.98
C VAL A 146 26.13 16.16 19.46
N THR A 147 25.66 15.19 20.25
CA THR A 147 25.68 13.78 19.85
C THR A 147 24.62 13.47 18.79
N THR A 148 23.46 14.13 18.82
CA THR A 148 22.37 13.91 17.85
C THR A 148 22.53 14.72 16.57
N GLY A 149 23.27 15.83 16.58
CA GLY A 149 23.53 16.68 15.41
C GLY A 149 24.03 15.90 14.17
N PRO A 150 25.10 15.08 14.29
CA PRO A 150 25.62 14.29 13.17
C PRO A 150 24.64 13.29 12.58
N GLU A 151 23.73 12.73 13.39
CA GLU A 151 22.72 11.78 12.92
C GLU A 151 21.68 12.48 12.04
N VAL A 152 21.22 13.66 12.46
CA VAL A 152 20.28 14.50 11.68
C VAL A 152 20.93 14.99 10.39
N GLU A 153 22.20 15.41 10.44
CA GLU A 153 22.96 15.81 9.24
C GLU A 153 23.12 14.66 8.25
N ALA A 154 23.43 13.45 8.73
CA ALA A 154 23.53 12.25 7.90
C ALA A 154 22.17 11.88 7.27
N GLU A 155 21.07 12.00 8.01
CA GLU A 155 19.73 11.75 7.48
C GLU A 155 19.33 12.77 6.41
N LEU A 156 19.61 14.07 6.63
CA LEU A 156 19.38 15.11 5.64
C LEU A 156 20.23 14.90 4.38
N ALA A 157 21.50 14.53 4.53
CA ALA A 157 22.37 14.23 3.40
C ALA A 157 21.86 13.03 2.59
N ARG A 158 21.40 11.98 3.27
CA ARG A 158 20.78 10.80 2.65
C ARG A 158 19.52 11.19 1.88
N LEU A 159 18.61 11.95 2.50
CA LEU A 159 17.35 12.34 1.89
C LEU A 159 17.57 13.22 0.65
N ASN A 160 18.52 14.15 0.71
CA ASN A 160 18.91 14.98 -0.44
C ASN A 160 19.47 14.13 -1.59
N ARG A 161 20.33 13.15 -1.28
CA ARG A 161 20.87 12.24 -2.29
C ARG A 161 19.78 11.41 -2.93
N ASP A 162 18.90 10.81 -2.13
CA ASP A 162 17.83 9.94 -2.60
C ASP A 162 16.78 10.74 -3.42
N TYR A 163 16.50 11.98 -3.03
CA TYR A 163 15.71 12.93 -3.82
C TYR A 163 16.38 13.22 -5.17
N GLY A 164 17.68 13.52 -5.17
CA GLY A 164 18.45 13.77 -6.39
C GLY A 164 18.40 12.58 -7.38
N VAL A 165 18.56 11.35 -6.87
CA VAL A 165 18.45 10.13 -7.69
C VAL A 165 17.05 9.97 -8.26
N THR A 166 16.02 10.16 -7.42
CA THR A 166 14.61 10.00 -7.85
C THR A 166 14.24 11.04 -8.90
N LYS A 167 14.67 12.29 -8.72
CA LYS A 167 14.48 13.37 -9.68
C LYS A 167 15.15 13.06 -11.02
N ALA A 168 16.41 12.61 -11.01
CA ALA A 168 17.12 12.26 -12.23
C ALA A 168 16.47 11.09 -12.99
N GLN A 169 15.98 10.07 -12.27
CA GLN A 169 15.23 8.96 -12.88
C GLN A 169 13.92 9.44 -13.50
N TYR A 170 13.18 10.31 -12.81
CA TYR A 170 11.96 10.91 -13.32
C TYR A 170 12.21 11.72 -14.60
N GLU A 171 13.23 12.58 -14.60
CA GLU A 171 13.62 13.37 -15.77
C GLU A 171 14.03 12.47 -16.95
N ALA A 172 14.79 11.40 -16.69
CA ALA A 172 15.16 10.43 -17.73
C ALA A 172 13.94 9.69 -18.32
N LEU A 173 12.97 9.32 -17.49
CA LEU A 173 11.72 8.71 -17.95
C LEU A 173 10.86 9.69 -18.75
N LEU A 174 10.79 10.94 -18.31
CA LEU A 174 10.07 12.00 -19.02
C LEU A 174 10.71 12.26 -20.39
N GLN A 175 12.03 12.35 -20.46
CA GLN A 175 12.75 12.50 -21.72
C GLN A 175 12.48 11.32 -22.67
N ARG A 176 12.54 10.08 -22.17
CA ARG A 176 12.23 8.90 -22.98
C ARG A 176 10.80 8.93 -23.52
N LEU A 177 9.85 9.34 -22.68
CA LEU A 177 8.45 9.47 -23.06
C LEU A 177 8.25 10.53 -24.15
N GLU A 178 8.88 11.69 -24.04
CA GLU A 178 8.82 12.71 -25.10
C GLU A 178 9.52 12.26 -26.39
N THR A 179 10.68 11.60 -26.30
CA THR A 179 11.33 11.05 -27.50
C THR A 179 10.48 9.98 -28.18
N ALA A 180 9.78 9.13 -27.42
CA ALA A 180 8.87 8.13 -27.96
C ALA A 180 7.59 8.74 -28.55
N ARG A 181 7.11 9.86 -28.00
CA ARG A 181 5.99 10.61 -28.59
C ARG A 181 6.40 11.25 -29.90
N LEU A 182 7.55 11.91 -29.93
CA LEU A 182 8.09 12.53 -31.15
C LEU A 182 8.38 11.48 -32.22
N SER A 183 8.92 10.31 -31.86
CA SER A 183 9.15 9.22 -32.81
C SER A 183 7.82 8.68 -33.36
N ASN A 184 6.81 8.48 -32.51
CA ASN A 184 5.49 8.03 -32.96
C ASN A 184 4.80 9.06 -33.87
N GLU A 185 4.98 10.36 -33.63
CA GLU A 185 4.42 11.41 -34.48
C GLU A 185 5.18 11.51 -35.82
N ALA A 186 6.51 11.36 -35.79
CA ALA A 186 7.34 11.25 -36.99
C ALA A 186 6.96 10.01 -37.83
N ASP A 187 6.78 8.85 -37.20
CA ASP A 187 6.35 7.61 -37.86
C ASP A 187 4.94 7.71 -38.48
N ARG A 188 4.09 8.62 -37.96
CA ARG A 188 2.76 8.90 -38.53
C ARG A 188 2.78 9.90 -39.68
N SER A 189 3.74 10.82 -39.67
CA SER A 189 3.83 11.92 -40.64
C SER A 189 4.76 11.61 -41.81
N GLU A 190 5.73 10.71 -41.64
CA GLU A 190 6.46 10.12 -42.77
C GLU A 190 5.59 9.10 -43.50
N ASP A 191 5.34 9.37 -44.78
CA ASP A 191 4.79 8.44 -45.77
C ASP A 191 5.52 7.10 -45.62
N ARG A 192 4.81 6.07 -45.14
CA ARG A 192 5.37 4.78 -44.69
C ARG A 192 6.06 4.06 -45.86
N ARG A 193 7.32 4.39 -46.09
CA ARG A 193 8.21 3.66 -46.98
C ARG A 193 8.62 2.37 -46.27
N PHE A 194 7.72 1.39 -46.28
CA PHE A 194 8.00 0.03 -45.83
C PHE A 194 9.14 -0.53 -46.69
N ARG A 195 10.37 -0.47 -46.17
CA ARG A 195 11.52 -1.13 -46.78
C ARG A 195 11.45 -2.60 -46.41
N ILE A 196 10.98 -3.41 -47.34
CA ILE A 196 10.94 -4.87 -47.19
C ILE A 196 12.41 -5.35 -47.14
N LEU A 197 12.92 -5.65 -45.93
CA LEU A 197 14.27 -6.22 -45.77
C LEU A 197 14.31 -7.67 -46.25
N GLU A 198 13.24 -8.42 -45.98
CA GLU A 198 13.11 -9.80 -46.43
C GLU A 198 11.65 -10.07 -46.84
N PRO A 199 11.39 -10.32 -48.13
CA PRO A 199 10.05 -10.62 -48.60
C PRO A 199 9.58 -11.96 -48.01
N PRO A 200 8.25 -12.14 -47.78
CA PRO A 200 7.71 -13.38 -47.26
C PRO A 200 8.03 -14.52 -48.23
N ARG A 201 8.88 -15.46 -47.80
CA ARG A 201 9.19 -16.65 -48.59
C ARG A 201 8.02 -17.60 -48.53
N ALA A 202 7.44 -17.91 -49.69
CA ALA A 202 6.47 -18.98 -49.79
C ALA A 202 7.13 -20.32 -49.39
N PRO A 203 6.48 -21.16 -48.58
CA PRO A 203 7.04 -22.44 -48.19
C PRO A 203 7.24 -23.34 -49.44
N LEU A 204 8.48 -23.82 -49.64
CA LEU A 204 8.83 -24.69 -50.78
C LEU A 204 8.13 -26.05 -50.77
N ARG A 205 7.53 -26.43 -49.63
CA ARG A 205 6.80 -27.68 -49.44
C ARG A 205 5.37 -27.37 -48.97
N PRO A 206 4.35 -28.01 -49.56
CA PRO A 206 2.97 -27.85 -49.12
C PRO A 206 2.82 -28.37 -47.68
N ILE A 207 2.18 -27.58 -46.83
CA ILE A 207 2.02 -27.85 -45.39
C ILE A 207 0.85 -28.83 -45.12
N SER A 208 -0.03 -29.06 -46.11
CA SER A 208 -1.15 -30.02 -45.98
C SER A 208 -1.65 -30.52 -47.34
N PRO A 209 -2.33 -31.70 -47.40
CA PRO A 209 -1.97 -33.00 -46.81
C PRO A 209 -0.99 -33.81 -47.70
N ASN A 210 -0.36 -34.85 -47.14
CA ASN A 210 0.54 -35.74 -47.88
C ASN A 210 -0.18 -36.46 -49.02
N ARG A 211 0.05 -35.99 -50.26
CA ARG A 211 -0.66 -36.45 -51.47
C ARG A 211 -0.65 -37.97 -51.64
N LEU A 212 0.47 -38.63 -51.34
CA LEU A 212 0.62 -40.08 -51.46
C LEU A 212 -0.24 -40.84 -50.44
N LEU A 213 -0.28 -40.35 -49.19
CA LEU A 213 -1.11 -40.94 -48.15
C LEU A 213 -2.60 -40.80 -48.47
N PHE A 214 -3.02 -39.65 -48.99
CA PHE A 214 -4.41 -39.43 -49.38
C PHE A 214 -4.82 -40.33 -50.56
N LEU A 215 -3.96 -40.48 -51.56
CA LEU A 215 -4.25 -41.28 -52.76
C LEU A 215 -4.30 -42.78 -52.46
N VAL A 216 -3.39 -43.28 -51.61
CA VAL A 216 -3.45 -44.66 -51.09
C VAL A 216 -4.66 -44.85 -50.17
N GLY A 217 -4.98 -43.85 -49.34
CA GLY A 217 -6.11 -43.88 -48.43
C GLY A 217 -7.46 -43.98 -49.15
N THR A 218 -7.70 -43.17 -50.18
CA THR A 218 -8.95 -43.21 -50.97
C THR A 218 -9.07 -44.47 -51.81
N LEU A 219 -7.97 -44.95 -52.39
CA LEU A 219 -7.95 -46.23 -53.10
C LEU A 219 -8.30 -47.39 -52.16
N GLY A 220 -7.68 -47.41 -50.98
CA GLY A 220 -8.00 -48.38 -49.93
C GLY A 220 -9.47 -48.33 -49.55
N ALA A 221 -9.98 -47.14 -49.22
CA ALA A 221 -11.39 -46.96 -48.88
C ALA A 221 -12.34 -47.46 -49.98
N ALA A 222 -12.08 -47.13 -51.25
CA ALA A 222 -12.90 -47.57 -52.37
C ALA A 222 -12.93 -49.10 -52.51
N VAL A 223 -11.79 -49.78 -52.35
CA VAL A 223 -11.71 -51.25 -52.38
C VAL A 223 -12.48 -51.86 -51.22
N PHE A 224 -12.27 -51.36 -49.99
CA PHE A 224 -12.98 -51.86 -48.81
C PHE A 224 -14.49 -51.64 -48.90
N THR A 225 -14.94 -50.47 -49.36
CA THR A 225 -16.36 -50.21 -49.59
C THR A 225 -16.93 -51.10 -50.67
N GLY A 226 -16.22 -51.31 -51.78
CA GLY A 226 -16.63 -52.22 -52.85
C GLY A 226 -16.79 -53.67 -52.38
N LEU A 227 -15.80 -54.20 -51.66
CA LEU A 227 -15.87 -55.53 -51.05
C LEU A 227 -16.99 -55.62 -50.01
N GLY A 228 -17.13 -54.60 -49.16
CA GLY A 228 -18.17 -54.55 -48.14
C GLY A 228 -19.57 -54.60 -48.73
N VAL A 229 -19.83 -53.83 -49.79
CA VAL A 229 -21.12 -53.84 -50.51
C VAL A 229 -21.34 -55.17 -51.23
N ALA A 230 -20.32 -55.73 -51.87
CA ALA A 230 -20.42 -57.03 -52.53
C ALA A 230 -20.72 -58.15 -51.53
N PHE A 231 -20.05 -58.15 -50.38
CA PHE A 231 -20.26 -59.09 -49.28
C PHE A 231 -21.67 -58.96 -48.70
N LEU A 232 -22.12 -57.74 -48.42
CA LEU A 232 -23.48 -57.49 -47.90
C LEU A 232 -24.57 -57.91 -48.90
N ARG A 233 -24.34 -57.69 -50.20
CA ARG A 233 -25.23 -58.16 -51.26
C ARG A 233 -25.24 -59.69 -51.38
N SER A 234 -24.08 -60.33 -51.19
CA SER A 234 -23.98 -61.79 -51.18
C SER A 234 -24.72 -62.39 -49.98
N GLN A 235 -24.61 -61.76 -48.80
CA GLN A 235 -25.25 -62.26 -47.58
C GLN A 235 -26.79 -62.12 -47.63
N THR A 236 -27.30 -61.07 -48.28
CA THR A 236 -28.75 -60.84 -48.42
C THR A 236 -29.42 -61.74 -49.46
N ARG A 237 -28.66 -62.39 -50.35
CA ARG A 237 -29.16 -63.35 -51.34
C ARG A 237 -28.35 -64.65 -51.31
N PRO A 238 -28.51 -65.49 -50.28
CA PRO A 238 -27.85 -66.78 -50.24
C PRO A 238 -28.31 -67.65 -51.43
N VAL A 239 -27.37 -68.03 -52.30
CA VAL A 239 -27.64 -68.91 -53.44
C VAL A 239 -27.30 -70.35 -53.03
N PHE A 240 -28.30 -71.23 -52.99
CA PHE A 240 -28.08 -72.65 -52.71
C PHE A 240 -27.48 -73.34 -53.94
N LEU A 241 -26.17 -73.63 -53.88
CA LEU A 241 -25.42 -74.24 -54.98
C LEU A 241 -25.51 -75.77 -55.01
N SER A 242 -26.05 -76.40 -53.96
CA SER A 242 -26.08 -77.86 -53.82
C SER A 242 -27.45 -78.37 -53.40
N LYS A 243 -27.87 -79.49 -54.01
CA LYS A 243 -29.10 -80.21 -53.67
C LYS A 243 -29.21 -80.53 -52.18
N LYS A 244 -28.08 -80.86 -51.54
CA LYS A 244 -28.01 -81.16 -50.10
C LYS A 244 -28.26 -79.91 -49.25
N ALA A 245 -27.73 -78.77 -49.69
CA ALA A 245 -27.90 -77.49 -48.99
C ALA A 245 -29.35 -76.98 -49.09
N LEU A 246 -30.00 -77.17 -50.25
CA LEU A 246 -31.41 -76.82 -50.41
C LEU A 246 -32.33 -77.75 -49.59
N ALA A 247 -32.12 -79.06 -49.67
CA ALA A 247 -32.91 -80.03 -48.90
C ALA A 247 -32.77 -79.84 -47.38
N ALA A 248 -31.56 -79.51 -46.90
CA ALA A 248 -31.33 -79.24 -45.48
C ALA A 248 -31.96 -77.93 -45.00
N ALA A 249 -32.02 -76.90 -45.87
CA ALA A 249 -32.60 -75.60 -45.51
C ALA A 249 -34.13 -75.58 -45.61
N THR A 250 -34.74 -76.32 -46.54
CA THR A 250 -36.19 -76.31 -46.78
C THR A 250 -36.93 -77.53 -46.22
N GLY A 251 -36.22 -78.59 -45.83
CA GLY A 251 -36.81 -79.82 -45.29
C GLY A 251 -37.60 -80.66 -46.32
N LEU A 252 -37.55 -80.30 -47.60
CA LEU A 252 -38.31 -80.95 -48.68
C LEU A 252 -37.39 -81.79 -49.59
N PRO A 253 -37.83 -82.98 -50.05
CA PRO A 253 -37.06 -83.80 -50.99
C PRO A 253 -36.96 -83.13 -52.36
N VAL A 254 -35.74 -83.04 -52.90
CA VAL A 254 -35.45 -82.40 -54.20
C VAL A 254 -35.74 -83.40 -55.33
N ILE A 255 -36.82 -83.18 -56.08
CA ILE A 255 -37.34 -84.10 -57.12
C ILE A 255 -36.52 -84.05 -58.43
N GLY A 256 -35.75 -82.97 -58.67
CA GLY A 256 -34.89 -82.87 -59.84
C GLY A 256 -33.98 -81.66 -59.79
N VAL A 257 -32.87 -81.70 -60.54
CA VAL A 257 -31.96 -80.57 -60.72
C VAL A 257 -31.97 -80.17 -62.19
N VAL A 258 -32.27 -78.90 -62.46
CA VAL A 258 -32.15 -78.35 -63.82
C VAL A 258 -30.73 -77.82 -63.95
N SER A 259 -29.90 -78.50 -64.76
CA SER A 259 -28.58 -77.97 -65.08
C SER A 259 -28.75 -76.69 -65.90
N ARG A 260 -28.04 -75.61 -65.52
CA ARG A 260 -28.03 -74.36 -66.27
C ARG A 260 -27.57 -74.64 -67.71
N SER A 261 -28.49 -74.63 -68.68
CA SER A 261 -28.15 -74.73 -70.09
C SER A 261 -27.53 -73.40 -70.52
N ARG A 262 -26.34 -73.46 -71.12
CA ARG A 262 -25.65 -72.28 -71.66
C ARG A 262 -26.36 -71.80 -72.92
N ALA A 263 -27.48 -71.11 -72.75
CA ALA A 263 -28.14 -70.43 -73.86
C ALA A 263 -27.24 -69.25 -74.33
N PRO A 264 -27.02 -69.06 -75.65
CA PRO A 264 -26.17 -67.99 -76.17
C PRO A 264 -26.64 -66.58 -75.76
N ALA A 265 -27.94 -66.41 -75.45
CA ALA A 265 -28.50 -65.16 -74.91
C ALA A 265 -27.97 -64.81 -73.49
N VAL A 266 -27.71 -65.81 -72.64
CA VAL A 266 -27.20 -65.61 -71.27
C VAL A 266 -25.69 -65.34 -71.27
N LEU A 267 -24.95 -66.00 -72.16
CA LEU A 267 -23.51 -65.73 -72.37
C LEU A 267 -23.25 -64.30 -72.89
N GLY A 268 -24.17 -63.74 -73.68
CA GLY A 268 -24.10 -62.35 -74.14
C GLY A 268 -24.29 -61.32 -73.02
N ALA A 269 -25.22 -61.59 -72.10
CA ALA A 269 -25.47 -60.72 -70.94
C ALA A 269 -24.30 -60.76 -69.93
N GLU A 270 -23.76 -61.95 -69.63
CA GLU A 270 -22.60 -62.09 -68.75
C GLU A 270 -21.36 -61.37 -69.30
N ARG A 271 -21.14 -61.43 -70.63
CA ARG A 271 -20.06 -60.66 -71.27
C ARG A 271 -20.27 -59.16 -71.17
N ARG A 272 -21.52 -58.68 -71.30
CA ARG A 272 -21.84 -57.24 -71.13
C ARG A 272 -21.64 -56.79 -69.69
N ASP A 273 -22.04 -57.57 -68.71
CA ASP A 273 -21.86 -57.24 -67.29
C ASP A 273 -20.38 -57.27 -66.89
N ALA A 274 -19.63 -58.27 -67.36
CA ALA A 274 -18.18 -58.32 -67.19
C ALA A 274 -17.49 -57.13 -67.87
N LEU A 275 -17.89 -56.79 -69.11
CA LEU A 275 -17.39 -55.62 -69.82
C LEU A 275 -17.70 -54.32 -69.07
N ASN A 276 -18.94 -54.14 -68.62
CA ASN A 276 -19.35 -52.96 -67.84
C ASN A 276 -18.54 -52.85 -66.54
N PHE A 277 -18.31 -53.95 -65.84
CA PHE A 277 -17.48 -53.97 -64.62
C PHE A 277 -16.02 -53.61 -64.93
N THR A 278 -15.44 -54.16 -66.01
CA THR A 278 -14.08 -53.80 -66.44
C THR A 278 -13.98 -52.36 -66.91
N LEU A 279 -15.01 -51.81 -67.56
CA LEU A 279 -15.05 -50.42 -67.98
C LEU A 279 -15.15 -49.47 -66.79
N VAL A 280 -16.03 -49.74 -65.81
CA VAL A 280 -16.18 -48.92 -64.60
C VAL A 280 -14.93 -48.93 -63.73
N THR A 281 -14.29 -50.10 -63.59
CA THR A 281 -13.03 -50.19 -62.83
C THR A 281 -11.88 -49.47 -63.55
N LEU A 282 -11.80 -49.58 -64.88
CA LEU A 282 -10.80 -48.88 -65.67
C LEU A 282 -11.01 -47.36 -65.66
N THR A 283 -12.25 -46.87 -65.77
CA THR A 283 -12.55 -45.43 -65.70
C THR A 283 -12.20 -44.85 -64.33
N LEU A 284 -12.50 -45.56 -63.23
CA LEU A 284 -12.11 -45.14 -61.88
C LEU A 284 -10.58 -44.99 -61.75
N VAL A 285 -9.83 -45.99 -62.22
CA VAL A 285 -8.36 -45.96 -62.18
C VAL A 285 -7.82 -44.80 -63.03
N VAL A 286 -8.36 -44.59 -64.23
CA VAL A 286 -7.98 -43.47 -65.10
C VAL A 286 -8.27 -42.12 -64.43
N VAL A 287 -9.42 -41.94 -63.77
CA VAL A 287 -9.76 -40.70 -63.06
C VAL A 287 -8.79 -40.43 -61.90
N ILE A 288 -8.43 -41.46 -61.12
CA ILE A 288 -7.48 -41.31 -60.00
C ILE A 288 -6.07 -40.98 -60.52
N VAL A 289 -5.62 -41.66 -61.57
CA VAL A 289 -4.30 -41.43 -62.18
C VAL A 289 -4.25 -40.05 -62.82
N THR A 290 -5.26 -39.64 -63.56
CA THR A 290 -5.34 -38.28 -64.16
C THR A 290 -5.43 -37.19 -63.10
N ALA A 291 -6.18 -37.37 -62.02
CA ALA A 291 -6.19 -36.42 -60.90
C ALA A 291 -4.80 -36.30 -60.24
N GLY A 292 -4.11 -37.42 -60.04
CA GLY A 292 -2.73 -37.44 -59.55
C GLY A 292 -1.76 -36.74 -60.51
N LEU A 293 -1.85 -37.05 -61.80
CA LEU A 293 -0.98 -36.55 -62.86
C LEU A 293 -1.28 -35.09 -63.21
N VAL A 294 -2.49 -34.57 -63.01
CA VAL A 294 -2.83 -33.14 -63.15
C VAL A 294 -2.37 -32.35 -61.92
N SER A 295 -2.42 -32.94 -60.72
CA SER A 295 -1.95 -32.28 -59.50
C SER A 295 -0.43 -32.06 -59.48
N TYR A 296 0.34 -32.91 -60.15
CA TYR A 296 1.82 -32.83 -60.23
C TYR A 296 2.33 -31.62 -61.03
N PRO A 297 1.93 -31.37 -62.30
CA PRO A 297 2.35 -30.24 -63.12
C PRO A 297 1.78 -28.92 -62.60
N VAL A 298 0.58 -28.89 -62.04
CA VAL A 298 0.04 -27.66 -61.40
C VAL A 298 0.95 -27.20 -60.27
N SER A 299 1.50 -28.13 -59.48
CA SER A 299 2.48 -27.79 -58.43
C SER A 299 3.87 -27.41 -58.95
N ARG A 300 4.20 -27.79 -60.19
CA ARG A 300 5.47 -27.46 -60.85
C ARG A 300 5.38 -26.10 -61.56
N LEU A 301 4.26 -25.83 -62.23
CA LEU A 301 3.94 -24.56 -62.87
C LEU A 301 3.76 -23.44 -61.84
N LEU A 302 3.07 -23.70 -60.72
CA LEU A 302 3.02 -22.72 -59.63
C LEU A 302 4.42 -22.38 -59.09
N ARG A 303 5.33 -23.35 -59.02
CA ARG A 303 6.72 -23.10 -58.61
C ARG A 303 7.53 -22.31 -59.65
N GLN A 304 7.26 -22.46 -60.95
CA GLN A 304 7.89 -21.67 -61.99
C GLN A 304 7.34 -20.25 -62.07
N VAL A 305 6.03 -20.06 -61.90
CA VAL A 305 5.40 -18.72 -61.96
C VAL A 305 5.70 -17.91 -60.70
N VAL A 306 5.69 -18.53 -59.52
CA VAL A 306 6.02 -17.85 -58.25
C VAL A 306 7.54 -17.70 -58.05
N GLY A 307 8.36 -18.47 -58.79
CA GLY A 307 9.82 -18.48 -58.66
C GLY A 307 10.59 -17.54 -59.59
N LEU A 308 9.91 -16.81 -60.50
CA LEU A 308 10.56 -15.95 -61.52
C LEU A 308 10.38 -14.43 -61.30
N GLU A 309 9.85 -13.99 -60.15
CA GLU A 309 9.79 -12.56 -59.78
C GLU A 309 10.87 -12.16 -58.75
N GLY A 310 11.94 -12.95 -58.62
CA GLY A 310 13.00 -12.76 -57.64
C GLY A 310 14.40 -12.67 -58.25
N THR A 311 14.61 -11.71 -59.16
CA THR A 311 15.93 -11.12 -59.46
C THR A 311 15.80 -9.62 -59.54
#